data_AF-A0A0N0ITU3-F1
#
_entry.id   AF-A0A0N0ITU3-F1
#
_cell.length_a   1.000
_cell.length_b   1.000
_cell.length_c   1.000
_cell.angle_alpha   90.00
_cell.angle_beta   90.00
_cell.angle_gamma   90.00
#
_symmetry.space_group_name_H-M   'P 1'
#
loop_
_entity.id
_entity.type
_entity.pdbx_description
1 polymer ?
#
loop_
_entity_poly.entity_id
_entity_poly.type
_entity_poly.pdbx_seq_one_letter_code
_entity_poly.pdbx_strand_id
1 'polypeptide(L)' 'MYKDIHIGHLILVKWKELDFSIERACNFFKISKTDVENMFSQKSLDTELLLKWSKLLEYDFFRIYSQHLIL' A
#
# COMPACT_ATOMS: atom_id res chain seq x y z
N MET A 1 -0.26 -14.80 -17.53
CA MET A 1 -1.66 -14.39 -17.31
C MET A 1 -1.64 -13.19 -16.36
N TYR A 2 -2.08 -12.02 -16.81
CA TYR A 2 -2.07 -10.79 -15.99
C TYR A 2 -2.94 -11.03 -14.75
N LYS A 3 -2.34 -11.08 -13.54
CA LYS A 3 -3.15 -11.11 -12.32
C LYS A 3 -3.70 -9.72 -12.10
N ASP A 4 -4.97 -9.63 -11.75
CA ASP A 4 -5.56 -8.35 -11.41
C ASP A 4 -4.97 -7.87 -10.07
N ILE A 5 -4.11 -6.85 -10.11
CA ILE A 5 -3.44 -6.31 -8.92
C ILE A 5 -4.36 -5.29 -8.29
N HIS A 6 -4.69 -5.53 -7.02
CA HIS A 6 -5.41 -4.56 -6.18
C HIS A 6 -4.50 -4.08 -5.05
N ILE A 7 -3.73 -3.01 -5.31
CA ILE A 7 -2.62 -2.64 -4.44
C ILE A 7 -3.05 -2.16 -3.05
N GLY A 8 -4.17 -1.41 -2.95
CA GLY A 8 -4.70 -0.98 -1.67
C GLY A 8 -5.00 -2.15 -0.73
N HIS A 9 -5.53 -3.25 -1.29
CA HIS A 9 -5.82 -4.46 -0.52
C HIS A 9 -4.53 -5.15 -0.06
N LEU A 10 -3.52 -5.22 -0.92
CA LEU A 10 -2.22 -5.81 -0.56
C LEU A 10 -1.50 -4.99 0.53
N ILE A 11 -1.61 -3.67 0.47
CA ILE A 11 -1.13 -2.77 1.54
C ILE A 11 -1.89 -3.07 2.84
N LEU A 12 -3.22 -3.21 2.80
CA LEU A 12 -4.02 -3.55 3.98
C LEU A 12 -3.63 -4.90 4.60
N VAL A 13 -3.35 -5.90 3.76
CA VAL A 13 -2.89 -7.21 4.24
C VAL A 13 -1.55 -7.06 4.97
N LYS A 14 -0.57 -6.40 4.35
CA LYS A 14 0.75 -6.18 4.98
C LYS A 14 0.67 -5.33 6.23
N TRP A 15 -0.16 -4.30 6.21
CA TRP A 15 -0.46 -3.45 7.36
C TRP A 15 -0.96 -4.25 8.56
N LYS A 16 -1.91 -5.17 8.34
CA LYS A 16 -2.47 -6.02 9.40
C LYS A 16 -1.46 -7.05 9.90
N GLU A 17 -0.67 -7.63 9.01
CA GLU A 17 0.39 -8.58 9.38
C GLU A 17 1.45 -7.95 10.29
N LEU A 18 1.73 -6.66 10.11
CA LEU A 18 2.69 -5.90 10.92
C LEU A 18 2.07 -5.27 12.18
N ASP A 19 0.77 -5.50 12.43
CA ASP A 19 -0.01 -4.87 13.51
C ASP A 19 0.20 -3.34 13.58
N PHE A 20 0.17 -2.69 12.40
CA PHE A 20 0.52 -1.29 12.30
C PHE A 20 -0.63 -0.37 12.76
N SER A 21 -0.28 0.73 13.46
CA SER A 21 -1.25 1.67 14.03
C SER A 21 -1.73 2.70 13.00
N ILE A 22 -3.04 2.93 12.93
CA ILE A 22 -3.66 3.86 11.96
C ILE A 22 -3.22 5.29 12.23
N GLU A 23 -2.99 5.64 13.48
CA GLU A 23 -2.46 6.93 13.92
C GLU A 23 -1.05 7.18 13.36
N ARG A 24 -0.21 6.14 13.30
CA ARG A 24 1.14 6.26 12.70
C ARG A 24 1.06 6.55 11.20
N ALA A 25 0.14 5.93 10.45
CA ALA A 25 -0.08 6.29 9.05
C ALA A 25 -0.61 7.71 8.90
N CYS A 26 -1.65 8.08 9.66
CA CYS A 26 -2.19 9.43 9.61
C CYS A 26 -1.09 10.48 9.84
N ASN A 27 -0.22 10.26 10.83
CA ASN A 27 0.89 11.15 11.14
C ASN A 27 1.97 11.17 10.05
N PHE A 28 2.29 10.02 9.46
CA PHE A 28 3.30 9.90 8.41
C PHE A 28 2.84 10.57 7.10
N PHE A 29 1.60 10.33 6.70
CA PHE A 29 1.01 10.86 5.48
C PHE A 29 0.44 12.28 5.65
N LYS A 30 0.20 12.73 6.89
CA LYS A 30 -0.47 13.99 7.24
C LYS A 30 -1.87 14.10 6.65
N ILE A 31 -2.64 13.00 6.76
CA ILE A 31 -4.00 12.88 6.25
C ILE A 31 -4.93 12.30 7.32
N SER A 32 -6.24 12.30 7.06
CA SER A 32 -7.22 11.75 7.99
C SER A 32 -7.22 10.21 8.00
N LYS A 33 -7.77 9.63 9.07
CA LYS A 33 -8.01 8.18 9.16
C LYS A 33 -8.83 7.68 7.97
N THR A 34 -9.87 8.42 7.60
CA THR A 34 -10.74 8.08 6.46
C THR A 34 -9.96 8.07 5.15
N ASP A 35 -9.02 8.99 4.95
CA ASP A 35 -8.18 8.99 3.75
C ASP A 35 -7.24 7.78 3.69
N VAL A 36 -6.65 7.38 4.83
CA VAL A 36 -5.85 6.15 4.91
C VAL A 36 -6.71 4.92 4.60
N GLU A 37 -7.90 4.83 5.20
CA GLU A 37 -8.83 3.72 4.96
C GLU A 37 -9.27 3.66 3.49
N ASN A 38 -9.51 4.83 2.87
CA ASN A 38 -9.84 4.93 1.45
C ASN A 38 -8.72 4.34 0.58
N MET A 39 -7.44 4.59 0.88
CA MET A 39 -6.32 4.01 0.12
C MET A 39 -6.35 2.48 0.08
N PHE A 40 -6.80 1.83 1.14
CA PHE A 40 -6.91 0.36 1.17
C PHE A 40 -7.96 -0.18 0.18
N SER A 41 -8.96 0.63 -0.17
CA SER A 41 -9.97 0.28 -1.17
C SER A 41 -9.57 0.60 -2.61
N GLN A 42 -8.46 1.31 -2.83
CA GLN A 42 -8.05 1.71 -4.17
C GLN A 42 -7.36 0.55 -4.91
N LYS A 43 -7.81 0.30 -6.14
CA LYS A 43 -7.23 -0.71 -7.03
C LYS A 43 -5.76 -0.40 -7.36
N SER A 44 -5.46 0.87 -7.59
CA SER A 44 -4.12 1.40 -7.84
C SER A 44 -3.88 2.65 -7.00
N LEU A 45 -2.62 2.91 -6.68
CA LEU A 45 -2.16 4.16 -6.07
C LEU A 45 -1.16 4.82 -7.02
N ASP A 46 -1.02 6.14 -6.93
CA ASP A 46 0.10 6.81 -7.58
C ASP A 46 1.43 6.31 -6.99
N THR A 47 2.50 6.45 -7.78
CA THR A 47 3.80 5.89 -7.45
C THR A 47 4.44 6.59 -6.24
N GLU A 48 4.09 7.84 -5.94
CA GLU A 48 4.59 8.55 -4.77
C GLU A 48 3.95 8.02 -3.50
N LEU A 49 2.62 7.82 -3.49
CA LEU A 49 1.91 7.15 -2.40
C LEU A 49 2.40 5.73 -2.22
N LEU A 50 2.59 4.97 -3.31
CA LEU A 50 3.08 3.60 -3.22
C LEU A 50 4.49 3.54 -2.60
N LEU A 51 5.38 4.47 -2.98
CA LEU A 51 6.71 4.58 -2.37
C LEU A 51 6.63 4.94 -0.88
N LYS A 52 5.74 5.86 -0.50
CA LYS A 52 5.52 6.21 0.91
C LYS A 52 5.01 5.02 1.71
N TRP A 53 4.08 4.25 1.17
CA TRP A 53 3.61 3.00 1.78
C TRP A 53 4.73 1.97 1.92
N SER A 54 5.59 1.84 0.90
CA SER A 54 6.75 0.98 0.96
C SER A 54 7.73 1.36 2.06
N LYS A 55 7.95 2.66 2.27
CA LYS A 55 8.80 3.16 3.36
C LYS A 55 8.16 2.94 4.73
N LEU A 56 6.86 3.24 4.85
CA LEU A 56 6.15 3.14 6.13
C LEU A 56 6.08 1.70 6.65
N LEU A 57 5.87 0.74 5.74
CA LEU A 57 5.72 -0.68 6.06
C LEU A 57 7.00 -1.49 5.83
N GLU A 58 8.11 -0.83 5.48
CA GLU A 58 9.40 -1.46 5.18
C GLU A 58 9.28 -2.63 4.18
N TYR A 59 8.42 -2.47 3.18
CA TYR A 59 8.08 -3.52 2.21
C TYR A 59 8.08 -2.97 0.78
N ASP A 60 8.80 -3.62 -0.13
CA ASP A 60 8.83 -3.23 -1.55
C ASP A 60 7.55 -3.69 -2.29
N PHE A 61 6.59 -2.77 -2.43
CA PHE A 61 5.34 -3.03 -3.16
C PHE A 61 5.52 -2.97 -4.68
N PHE A 62 6.60 -2.35 -5.18
CA PHE A 62 6.88 -2.29 -6.63
C PHE A 62 7.25 -3.67 -7.17
N ARG A 63 7.88 -4.52 -6.35
CA ARG A 63 8.21 -5.91 -6.69
C ARG A 63 7.00 -6.69 -7.22
N ILE A 64 5.80 -6.44 -6.71
CA ILE A 64 4.58 -7.10 -7.18
C ILE A 64 4.38 -6.83 -8.67
N TYR A 65 4.45 -5.56 -9.08
CA TYR A 65 4.32 -5.17 -10.47
C TYR A 65 5.48 -5.67 -11.33
N SER A 66 6.72 -5.56 -10.83
CA SER A 66 7.90 -6.02 -11.58
C SER A 66 7.86 -7.52 -11.87
N GLN A 67 7.38 -8.34 -10.93
CA GLN A 67 7.22 -9.79 -11.16
C GLN A 67 6.27 -10.11 -12.32
N HIS A 68 5.24 -9.28 -12.55
CA HIS A 68 4.31 -9.43 -13.67
C HIS A 68 4.89 -9.03 -15.04
N LEU A 69 6.01 -8.30 -15.06
CA LEU A 69 6.70 -7.95 -16.31
C LEU A 69 7.70 -9.03 -16.73
N ILE A 70 8.20 -9.82 -15.78
CA ILE A 70 9.26 -10.81 -15.98
C ILE A 70 8.68 -12.21 -16.32
N LEU A 71 7.41 -12.47 -15.97
CA LEU A 71 6.68 -13.74 -16.16
C LEU A 71 5.58 -13.63 -17.21
#